data_AF-X1JRF0-F1
#
_entry.id   AF-X1JRF0-F1
#
_cell.length_a   1.000
_cell.length_b   1.000
_cell.length_c   1.000
_cell.angle_alpha   90.00
_cell.angle_beta   90.00
_cell.angle_gamma   90.00
#
_symmetry.space_group_name_H-M   'P 1'
#
loop_
_entity.id
_entity.type
_entity.pdbx_description
1 polymer ?
#
loop_
_entity_poly.entity_id
_entity_poly.type
_entity_poly.pdbx_seq_one_letter_code
_entity_poly.pdbx_strand_id
1 'polypeptide(L)'
;RIVLDSKLRIPLDCELLATAKKVPLLILTSRQTVQTNPQTAEAISKKGAELLVFPDTPGQSNLCFLLDELSKRGIAQLLVEGGPTVISSFLREGLADEICVYIAPKILGRQ
;
A
#
# COMPACT_ATOMS: atom_id res chain seq x y z
N ARG A 1 -7.81 -2.22 -5.42
CA ARG A 1 -6.46 -1.60 -5.51
C ARG A 1 -5.98 -1.32 -4.10
N ILE A 2 -4.70 -1.55 -3.81
CA ILE A 2 -4.14 -1.37 -2.47
C ILE A 2 -2.93 -0.44 -2.60
N VAL A 3 -2.85 0.58 -1.74
CA VAL A 3 -1.73 1.53 -1.72
C VAL A 3 -1.08 1.49 -0.35
N LEU A 4 0.24 1.37 -0.32
CA LEU A 4 1.03 1.45 0.91
C LEU A 4 1.44 2.90 1.14
N ASP A 5 0.79 3.57 2.10
CA ASP A 5 1.08 4.96 2.43
C ASP A 5 0.94 5.22 3.94
N SER A 6 2.02 4.85 4.65
CA SER A 6 2.10 4.99 6.10
C SER A 6 1.93 6.42 6.61
N LYS A 7 2.11 7.43 5.74
CA LYS A 7 2.11 8.86 6.12
C LYS A 7 1.00 9.68 5.44
N LEU A 8 0.07 9.05 4.72
CA LEU A 8 -1.00 9.73 3.97
C LEU A 8 -0.47 10.85 3.04
N ARG A 9 0.62 10.55 2.32
CA ARG A 9 1.24 11.44 1.31
C ARG A 9 0.52 11.41 -0.03
N ILE A 10 -0.42 10.51 -0.25
CA ILE A 10 -1.21 10.43 -1.48
C ILE A 10 -1.87 11.79 -1.77
N PRO A 11 -1.66 12.39 -2.96
CA PRO A 11 -2.28 13.67 -3.30
C PRO A 11 -3.80 13.54 -3.37
N LEU A 12 -4.53 14.49 -2.77
CA LEU A 12 -6.01 14.45 -2.71
C LEU A 12 -6.71 14.61 -4.07
N ASP A 13 -5.96 15.09 -5.06
CA ASP A 13 -6.36 15.32 -6.44
C ASP A 13 -5.90 14.21 -7.40
N CYS A 14 -5.27 13.14 -6.90
CA CYS A 14 -4.84 12.04 -7.76
C CYS A 14 -5.99 11.20 -8.32
N GLU A 15 -5.77 10.60 -9.48
CA GLU A 15 -6.72 9.72 -10.18
C GLU A 15 -7.19 8.52 -9.36
N LEU A 16 -6.33 7.99 -8.46
CA LEU A 16 -6.70 6.88 -7.59
C LEU A 16 -7.86 7.26 -6.67
N LEU A 17 -7.82 8.44 -6.05
CA LEU A 17 -8.89 8.95 -5.20
C LEU A 17 -10.10 9.41 -6.00
N ALA A 18 -9.89 10.01 -7.18
CA ALA A 18 -10.99 10.42 -8.07
C ALA A 18 -11.88 9.23 -8.48
N THR A 19 -11.27 8.04 -8.60
CA THR A 19 -11.96 6.80 -9.01
C THR A 19 -12.33 5.87 -7.85
N ALA A 20 -12.05 6.24 -6.59
CA ALA A 20 -12.21 5.35 -5.44
C ALA A 20 -13.65 4.88 -5.20
N LYS A 21 -14.66 5.70 -5.52
CA LYS A 21 -16.08 5.30 -5.44
C LYS A 21 -16.52 4.30 -6.52
N LYS A 22 -15.75 4.17 -7.61
CA LYS A 22 -16.05 3.27 -8.73
C LYS A 22 -15.25 1.98 -8.65
N VAL A 23 -13.99 2.07 -8.24
CA VAL A 23 -13.08 0.93 -8.11
C VAL A 23 -12.51 0.92 -6.70
N PRO A 24 -12.76 -0.13 -5.89
CA PRO A 24 -12.31 -0.20 -4.50
C PRO A 24 -10.84 0.14 -4.33
N LEU A 25 -10.58 1.05 -3.39
CA LEU A 25 -9.26 1.52 -3.03
C LEU A 25 -9.08 1.37 -1.52
N LEU A 26 -8.12 0.54 -1.14
CA LEU A 26 -7.65 0.36 0.23
C LEU A 26 -6.31 1.08 0.38
N ILE A 27 -6.15 1.90 1.42
CA ILE A 27 -4.88 2.56 1.74
C ILE A 27 -4.41 2.03 3.09
N LEU A 28 -3.26 1.36 3.10
CA LEU A 28 -2.60 0.95 4.33
C LEU A 28 -1.87 2.14 4.94
N THR A 29 -2.23 2.53 6.16
CA THR A 29 -1.66 3.66 6.86
C THR A 29 -1.43 3.38 8.34
N SER A 30 -0.60 4.19 9.00
CA SER A 30 -0.24 4.00 10.40
C SER A 30 -1.25 4.68 11.34
N ARG A 31 -1.47 4.11 12.53
CA ARG A 31 -2.39 4.67 13.53
C ARG A 31 -1.93 6.06 13.99
N GLN A 32 -0.64 6.24 14.23
CA GLN A 32 -0.03 7.52 14.60
C GLN A 32 -0.31 8.59 13.54
N THR A 33 -0.19 8.25 12.25
CA THR A 33 -0.47 9.19 11.15
C THR A 33 -1.94 9.61 11.14
N VAL A 34 -2.88 8.68 11.32
CA VAL A 34 -4.32 9.02 11.36
C VAL A 34 -4.64 9.92 12.56
N GLN A 35 -4.02 9.67 13.71
CA GLN A 35 -4.18 10.51 14.91
C GLN A 35 -3.59 11.91 14.74
N THR A 36 -2.44 12.01 14.06
CA THR A 36 -1.75 13.30 13.85
C THR A 36 -2.40 14.13 12.74
N ASN A 37 -2.95 13.47 11.71
CA ASN A 37 -3.55 14.10 10.53
C ASN A 37 -4.99 13.65 10.28
N PRO A 38 -5.93 13.86 11.23
CA PRO A 38 -7.29 13.36 11.11
C PRO A 38 -8.05 13.99 9.92
N GLN A 39 -7.75 15.26 9.59
CA GLN A 39 -8.38 15.96 8.48
C GLN A 39 -8.05 15.32 7.12
N THR A 40 -6.80 14.91 6.92
CA THR A 40 -6.37 14.20 5.69
C THR A 40 -7.02 12.84 5.60
N ALA A 41 -7.07 12.08 6.71
CA ALA A 41 -7.72 10.78 6.76
C ALA A 41 -9.22 10.88 6.44
N GLU A 42 -9.90 11.88 6.98
CA GLU A 42 -11.31 12.16 6.69
C GLU A 42 -11.53 12.57 5.23
N ALA A 43 -10.65 13.42 4.68
CA ALA A 43 -10.73 13.82 3.27
C ALA A 43 -10.60 12.63 2.32
N ILE A 44 -9.65 11.72 2.59
CA ILE A 44 -9.46 10.48 1.84
C ILE A 44 -10.70 9.58 1.94
N SER A 45 -11.24 9.42 3.15
CA SER A 45 -12.45 8.62 3.40
C SER A 45 -13.68 9.19 2.66
N LYS A 46 -13.86 10.53 2.66
CA LYS A 46 -14.92 11.23 1.92
C LYS A 46 -14.83 11.04 0.40
N LYS A 47 -13.62 10.85 -0.14
CA LYS A 47 -13.40 10.50 -1.55
C LYS A 47 -13.77 9.04 -1.86
N GLY A 48 -14.02 8.21 -0.86
CA GLY A 48 -14.49 6.83 -1.00
C GLY A 48 -13.39 5.78 -0.89
N ALA A 49 -12.17 6.16 -0.49
CA ALA A 49 -11.11 5.19 -0.19
C ALA A 49 -11.26 4.67 1.24
N GLU A 50 -11.02 3.38 1.43
CA GLU A 50 -10.97 2.74 2.74
C GLU A 50 -9.57 2.88 3.33
N LEU A 51 -9.49 3.23 4.61
CA LEU A 51 -8.23 3.27 5.36
C LEU A 51 -8.07 1.99 6.18
N LEU A 52 -7.04 1.21 5.88
CA LEU A 52 -6.60 0.11 6.73
C LEU A 52 -5.50 0.61 7.66
N VAL A 53 -5.80 0.67 8.96
CA VAL A 53 -4.92 1.29 9.94
C VAL A 53 -4.19 0.22 10.74
N PHE A 54 -2.89 0.07 10.50
CA PHE A 54 -2.06 -0.85 11.28
C PHE A 54 -1.61 -0.21 12.60
N PRO A 55 -1.49 -0.99 13.68
CA PRO A 55 -0.95 -0.50 14.94
C PRO A 55 0.55 -0.20 14.80
N ASP A 56 1.03 0.89 15.39
CA ASP A 56 2.46 1.26 15.39
C ASP A 56 3.24 0.45 16.44
N THR A 57 3.08 -0.87 16.43
CA THR A 57 3.75 -1.76 17.37
C THR A 57 5.18 -2.03 16.89
N PRO A 58 6.20 -1.72 17.70
CA PRO A 58 7.59 -2.04 17.34
C PRO A 58 7.77 -3.53 17.05
N GLY A 59 8.46 -3.85 15.96
CA GLY A 59 8.74 -5.23 15.56
C GLY A 59 7.59 -5.95 14.85
N GLN A 60 6.41 -5.33 14.73
CA GLN A 60 5.31 -5.90 13.95
C GLN A 60 5.44 -5.49 12.47
N SER A 61 5.41 -6.48 11.57
CA SER A 61 5.36 -6.21 10.13
C SER A 61 3.98 -5.66 9.75
N ASN A 62 3.98 -4.49 9.11
CA ASN A 62 2.78 -3.91 8.51
C ASN A 62 2.35 -4.67 7.24
N LEU A 63 3.26 -5.41 6.58
CA LEU A 63 2.94 -6.26 5.45
C LEU A 63 2.23 -7.53 5.90
N CYS A 64 2.71 -8.22 6.93
CA CYS A 64 1.99 -9.37 7.49
C CYS A 64 0.60 -8.96 7.98
N PHE A 65 0.49 -7.84 8.69
CA PHE A 65 -0.80 -7.28 9.08
C PHE A 65 -1.73 -7.04 7.88
N LEU A 66 -1.20 -6.46 6.79
CA LEU A 66 -1.97 -6.26 5.56
C LEU A 66 -2.44 -7.60 4.99
N LEU A 67 -1.56 -8.59 4.86
CA LEU A 67 -1.90 -9.90 4.28
C LEU A 67 -2.94 -10.65 5.11
N ASP A 68 -2.85 -10.60 6.44
CA ASP A 68 -3.85 -11.18 7.34
C ASP A 68 -5.23 -10.53 7.14
N GLU A 69 -5.28 -9.21 7.02
CA GLU A 69 -6.52 -8.46 6.79
C GLU A 69 -7.11 -8.72 5.40
N LEU A 70 -6.27 -8.93 4.39
CA LEU A 70 -6.70 -9.31 3.04
C LEU A 70 -7.21 -10.75 2.98
N SER A 71 -6.58 -11.67 3.71
CA SER A 71 -7.02 -13.06 3.84
C SER A 71 -8.42 -13.15 4.45
N LYS A 72 -8.69 -12.37 5.52
CA LYS A 72 -10.04 -12.25 6.13
C LYS A 72 -11.10 -11.72 5.16
N ARG A 73 -10.68 -10.98 4.14
CA ARG A 73 -11.55 -10.45 3.07
C ARG A 73 -11.69 -11.42 1.88
N GLY A 74 -11.13 -12.62 1.96
CA GLY A 74 -11.17 -13.63 0.91
C GLY A 74 -10.22 -13.33 -0.27
N ILE A 75 -9.25 -12.43 -0.09
CA ILE A 75 -8.27 -12.09 -1.13
C ILE A 75 -7.09 -13.05 -1.01
N ALA A 76 -7.01 -14.01 -1.93
CA ALA A 76 -6.01 -15.08 -1.92
C ALA A 76 -4.76 -14.78 -2.77
N GLN A 77 -4.86 -13.83 -3.72
CA GLN A 77 -3.77 -13.50 -4.64
C GLN A 77 -3.61 -11.99 -4.78
N LEU A 78 -2.36 -11.54 -4.81
CA LEU A 78 -1.99 -10.14 -4.97
C LEU A 78 -0.92 -10.00 -6.02
N LEU A 79 -1.14 -9.09 -6.97
CA LEU A 79 -0.07 -8.60 -7.82
C LEU A 79 0.57 -7.41 -7.12
N VAL A 80 1.82 -7.58 -6.68
CA VAL A 80 2.59 -6.53 -6.01
C VAL A 80 3.40 -5.76 -7.04
N GLU A 81 2.95 -4.55 -7.32
CA GLU A 81 3.66 -3.59 -8.16
C GLU A 81 4.20 -2.45 -7.29
N GLY A 82 5.33 -1.86 -7.68
CA GLY A 82 5.82 -0.66 -7.00
C GLY A 82 7.31 -0.41 -7.15
N GLY A 83 7.79 0.55 -6.37
CA GLY A 83 9.21 0.90 -6.32
C GLY A 83 10.06 -0.11 -5.55
N PRO A 84 11.40 0.05 -5.58
CA PRO A 84 12.35 -0.88 -4.99
C PRO A 84 12.11 -1.13 -3.49
N THR A 85 11.60 -0.14 -2.74
CA THR A 85 11.30 -0.30 -1.32
C THR A 85 10.21 -1.33 -1.07
N VAL A 86 9.10 -1.27 -1.80
CA VAL A 86 7.96 -2.20 -1.61
C VAL A 86 8.39 -3.61 -2.01
N ILE A 87 8.93 -3.76 -3.22
CA ILE A 87 9.38 -5.06 -3.75
C ILE A 87 10.41 -5.68 -2.79
N SER A 88 11.42 -4.91 -2.37
CA SER A 88 12.45 -5.44 -1.47
C SER A 88 11.92 -5.80 -0.08
N SER A 89 10.87 -5.17 0.43
CA SER A 89 10.26 -5.56 1.70
C SER A 89 9.52 -6.89 1.61
N PHE A 90 8.72 -7.10 0.55
CA PHE A 90 8.09 -8.41 0.31
C PHE A 90 9.13 -9.53 0.19
N LEU A 91 10.24 -9.28 -0.53
CA LEU A 91 11.31 -10.26 -0.68
C LEU A 91 12.07 -10.52 0.63
N ARG A 92 12.44 -9.47 1.38
CA ARG A 92 13.15 -9.61 2.67
C ARG A 92 12.34 -10.37 3.71
N GLU A 93 11.02 -10.20 3.69
CA GLU A 93 10.12 -10.86 4.64
C GLU A 93 9.65 -12.24 4.16
N GLY A 94 10.09 -12.70 2.98
CA GLY A 94 9.71 -14.01 2.45
C GLY A 94 8.23 -14.12 2.07
N LEU A 95 7.61 -13.00 1.70
CA LEU A 95 6.17 -12.88 1.41
C LEU A 95 5.83 -12.99 -0.08
N ALA A 96 6.80 -13.34 -0.93
CA ALA A 96 6.60 -13.47 -2.38
C ALA A 96 6.71 -14.94 -2.79
N ASP A 97 5.63 -15.47 -3.35
CA ASP A 97 5.59 -16.83 -3.89
C ASP A 97 6.12 -16.90 -5.33
N GLU A 98 5.89 -15.86 -6.12
CA GLU A 98 6.28 -15.77 -7.54
C GLU A 98 6.87 -14.39 -7.88
N ILE A 99 7.85 -14.36 -8.78
CA ILE A 99 8.49 -13.13 -9.27
C ILE A 99 8.45 -13.09 -10.80
N CYS A 100 7.74 -12.09 -11.34
CA CYS A 100 7.73 -11.82 -12.78
C CYS A 100 8.76 -10.72 -13.11
N VAL A 101 9.85 -11.08 -13.80
CA VAL A 101 10.92 -10.14 -14.17
C VAL A 101 10.85 -9.79 -15.65
N TYR A 102 10.74 -8.49 -15.94
CA TYR A 102 10.77 -7.95 -17.30
C TYR A 102 12.10 -7.22 -17.55
N ILE A 103 12.89 -7.71 -18.50
CA ILE A 103 14.21 -7.15 -18.84
C ILE A 103 14.14 -6.48 -20.21
N ALA A 104 14.38 -5.17 -20.25
CA ALA A 104 14.52 -4.43 -21.50
C ALA A 104 15.98 -4.46 -21.98
N PRO A 105 16.26 -4.52 -23.31
CA PRO A 105 17.61 -4.49 -23.85
C PRO A 105 18.19 -3.06 -23.85
N LYS A 106 18.30 -2.44 -22.68
CA LYS A 106 18.81 -1.08 -22.47
C LYS A 106 19.71 -1.05 -21.24
N ILE A 107 20.77 -0.25 -21.28
CA ILE A 107 21.64 0.01 -20.12
C ILE A 107 21.24 1.36 -19.53
N LEU A 108 20.89 1.37 -18.24
CA LEU A 108 20.57 2.57 -17.47
C LEU A 108 21.57 2.69 -16.31
N GLY A 109 22.22 3.85 -16.20
CA GLY A 109 23.25 4.12 -15.19
C GLY A 109 24.22 5.20 -15.66
N ARG A 110 25.05 5.72 -14.76
CA ARG A 110 26.24 6.49 -15.12
C ARG A 110 27.46 5.60 -14.96
N GLN A 111 28.40 5.71 -15.90
CA GLN A 111 29.75 5.13 -15.75
C GLN A 111 30.49 5.82 -14.62
#